data_AF-A0A3C1IYL1-F1
#
_entry.id   AF-A0A3C1IYL1-F1
#
_cell.length_a   1.000
_cell.length_b   1.000
_cell.length_c   1.000
_cell.angle_alpha   90.00
_cell.angle_beta   90.00
_cell.angle_gamma   90.00
#
_symmetry.space_group_name_H-M   'P 1'
#
loop_
_entity.id
_entity.type
_entity.pdbx_description
1 polymer ?
#
loop_
_entity_poly.entity_id
_entity_poly.type
_entity_poly.pdbx_seq_one_letter_code
_entity_poly.pdbx_strand_id
1 'polypeptide(L)'
;MKITAQQFISNNREKGTFVTILKHYSENSTKKTEKEGDIYCLLSLFGNTSLPAERVSKFVWDGILDGYIYSTSKSTNESLKDGITEGVKKLKSLMKNDKSLE
;
A
#
# COMPACT_ATOMS: atom_id res chain seq x y z
N MET A 1 -25.84 -7.94 0.08
CA MET A 1 -25.21 -8.13 -1.25
C MET A 1 -23.90 -7.33 -1.27
N LYS A 2 -22.75 -7.99 -1.04
CA LYS A 2 -21.42 -7.34 -1.00
C LYS A 2 -20.82 -7.38 -2.39
N ILE A 3 -21.10 -6.36 -3.21
CA ILE A 3 -20.41 -6.19 -4.49
C ILE A 3 -19.06 -5.55 -4.16
N THR A 4 -18.00 -6.35 -4.19
CA THR A 4 -16.63 -5.87 -4.00
C THR A 4 -16.26 -5.06 -5.25
N ALA A 5 -16.09 -3.75 -5.09
CA ALA A 5 -15.69 -2.82 -6.16
C ALA A 5 -14.38 -3.19 -6.90
N GLN A 6 -13.68 -4.23 -6.46
CA GLN A 6 -12.56 -4.87 -7.18
C GLN A 6 -12.92 -5.35 -8.59
N GLN A 7 -14.21 -5.60 -8.90
CA GLN A 7 -14.62 -6.10 -10.22
C GLN A 7 -14.80 -5.04 -11.32
N PHE A 8 -14.70 -3.74 -11.03
CA PHE A 8 -15.06 -2.68 -12.00
C PHE A 8 -13.90 -1.82 -12.51
N ILE A 9 -12.65 -2.06 -12.10
CA ILE A 9 -11.53 -1.17 -12.46
C ILE A 9 -10.81 -1.58 -13.76
N SER A 10 -11.04 -2.79 -14.30
CA SER A 10 -10.64 -3.09 -15.68
C SER A 10 -11.38 -4.33 -16.19
N ASN A 11 -12.15 -4.15 -17.25
CA ASN A 11 -12.80 -5.24 -18.00
C ASN A 11 -11.82 -5.98 -18.94
N ASN A 12 -10.52 -5.69 -18.84
CA ASN A 12 -9.45 -6.41 -19.50
C ASN A 12 -8.52 -6.99 -18.42
N ARG A 13 -8.47 -8.31 -18.31
CA ARG A 13 -7.39 -9.01 -17.59
C ARG A 13 -6.11 -8.85 -18.41
N GLU A 14 -5.52 -7.66 -18.41
CA GLU A 14 -4.16 -7.48 -18.92
C GLU A 14 -3.22 -8.35 -18.07
N LYS A 15 -2.56 -9.30 -18.72
CA LYS A 15 -1.56 -10.15 -18.06
C LYS A 15 -0.49 -9.24 -17.47
N GLY A 16 -0.26 -9.33 -16.17
CA GLY A 16 0.75 -8.53 -15.47
C GLY A 16 0.21 -7.35 -14.66
N THR A 17 -1.11 -7.10 -14.67
CA THR A 17 -1.74 -6.02 -13.90
C THR A 17 -2.47 -6.56 -12.66
N PHE A 18 -2.25 -5.94 -11.51
CA PHE A 18 -2.90 -6.26 -10.24
C PHE A 18 -3.44 -4.98 -9.59
N VAL A 19 -4.73 -4.96 -9.29
CA VAL A 19 -5.40 -3.80 -8.66
C VAL A 19 -6.06 -4.25 -7.37
N THR A 20 -5.83 -3.51 -6.29
CA THR A 20 -6.45 -3.79 -5.00
C THR A 20 -6.82 -2.51 -4.24
N ILE A 21 -7.76 -2.64 -3.32
CA ILE A 21 -8.17 -1.58 -2.40
C ILE A 21 -7.79 -2.01 -0.99
N LEU A 22 -7.03 -1.16 -0.31
CA LEU A 22 -6.55 -1.37 1.05
C LEU A 22 -7.12 -0.29 1.94
N LYS A 23 -7.47 -0.66 3.17
CA LYS A 23 -8.19 0.21 4.10
C LYS A 23 -7.60 0.07 5.49
N HIS A 24 -7.45 1.18 6.18
CA HIS A 24 -7.10 1.25 7.59
C HIS A 24 -8.15 2.11 8.28
N TYR A 25 -8.74 1.55 9.33
CA TYR A 25 -9.71 2.23 10.17
C TYR A 25 -9.03 2.62 11.47
N SER A 26 -9.03 3.91 11.81
CA SER A 26 -8.35 4.39 13.01
C SER A 26 -8.97 3.79 14.28
N GLU A 27 -10.29 3.59 14.28
CA GLU A 27 -11.06 3.00 15.38
C GLU A 27 -10.64 1.55 15.72
N ASN A 28 -10.14 0.81 14.73
CA ASN A 28 -9.69 -0.57 14.89
C ASN A 28 -8.18 -0.68 15.15
N SER A 29 -7.48 0.46 15.27
CA SER A 29 -6.06 0.50 15.49
C SER A 29 -5.73 0.31 16.97
N THR A 30 -4.93 -0.70 17.30
CA THR A 30 -4.33 -0.86 18.64
C THR A 30 -3.15 0.09 18.88
N LYS A 31 -2.72 0.84 17.85
CA LYS A 31 -1.57 1.76 17.92
C LYS A 31 -2.04 3.12 18.44
N LYS A 32 -1.52 3.53 19.61
CA LYS A 32 -1.68 4.90 20.14
C LYS A 32 -0.98 5.89 19.20
N THR A 33 -1.75 6.61 18.38
CA THR A 33 -1.26 7.70 17.54
C THR A 33 -2.20 8.89 17.67
N GLU A 34 -1.65 10.10 17.63
CA GLU A 34 -2.44 11.34 17.53
C GLU A 34 -3.08 11.51 16.14
N LYS A 35 -2.76 10.61 15.20
CA LYS A 35 -3.30 10.59 13.84
C LYS A 35 -4.66 9.91 13.83
N GLU A 36 -5.69 10.73 14.00
CA GLU A 36 -7.07 10.31 13.82
C GLU A 36 -7.46 10.46 12.35
N GLY A 37 -7.71 9.33 11.68
CA GLY A 37 -8.18 9.33 10.30
C GLY A 37 -8.15 7.95 9.66
N ASP A 38 -9.22 7.61 8.95
CA ASP A 38 -9.25 6.43 8.10
C ASP A 38 -8.43 6.65 6.83
N ILE A 39 -7.71 5.63 6.40
CA ILE A 39 -6.88 5.67 5.20
C ILE A 39 -7.38 4.65 4.20
N TYR A 40 -7.62 5.12 2.98
CA TYR A 40 -8.03 4.31 1.86
C TYR A 40 -6.97 4.40 0.77
N CYS A 41 -6.53 3.26 0.24
CA CYS A 41 -5.54 3.19 -0.81
C CYS A 41 -6.07 2.34 -1.96
N LEU A 42 -6.10 2.94 -3.15
CA LEU A 42 -6.23 2.21 -4.41
C LEU A 42 -4.82 1.99 -4.94
N LEU A 43 -4.39 0.73 -4.99
CA LEU A 43 -3.07 0.36 -5.49
C LEU A 43 -3.21 -0.39 -6.81
N SER A 44 -2.52 0.09 -7.84
CA SER A 44 -2.34 -0.60 -9.11
C SER A 44 -0.86 -0.96 -9.27
N LEU A 45 -0.59 -2.24 -9.52
CA LEU A 45 0.73 -2.77 -9.80
C LEU A 45 0.72 -3.31 -11.23
N PHE A 46 1.76 -2.98 -11.97
CA PHE A 46 1.99 -3.50 -13.32
C PHE A 46 3.41 -4.06 -13.39
N GLY A 47 3.56 -5.22 -14.02
CA GLY A 47 4.85 -5.85 -14.23
C GLY A 47 4.89 -6.64 -15.54
N ASN A 48 6.06 -6.65 -16.18
CA ASN A 48 6.31 -7.42 -17.40
C ASN A 48 6.50 -8.92 -17.14
N THR A 49 6.60 -9.33 -15.87
CA THR A 49 6.84 -10.70 -15.41
C THR A 49 5.89 -11.07 -14.29
N SER A 50 5.82 -12.36 -13.94
CA SER A 50 4.98 -12.85 -12.84
C SER A 50 5.45 -12.26 -11.50
N LEU A 51 4.75 -11.23 -11.02
CA LEU A 51 4.97 -10.60 -9.73
C LEU A 51 4.13 -11.30 -8.65
N PRO A 52 4.66 -11.56 -7.44
CA PRO A 52 3.85 -11.90 -6.27
C PRO A 52 3.07 -10.67 -5.77
N ALA A 53 2.17 -10.15 -6.60
CA ALA A 53 1.56 -8.83 -6.47
C ALA A 53 0.79 -8.63 -5.17
N GLU A 54 0.16 -9.68 -4.65
CA GLU A 54 -0.51 -9.64 -3.34
C GLU A 54 0.49 -9.36 -2.21
N ARG A 55 1.62 -10.07 -2.18
CA ARG A 55 2.67 -9.89 -1.16
C ARG A 55 3.30 -8.50 -1.27
N VAL A 56 3.60 -8.06 -2.50
CA VAL A 56 4.14 -6.72 -2.76
C VAL A 56 3.16 -5.64 -2.31
N SER A 57 1.87 -5.78 -2.66
CA SER A 57 0.84 -4.81 -2.31
C SER A 57 0.68 -4.64 -0.81
N LYS A 58 0.65 -5.75 -0.06
CA LYS A 58 0.56 -5.73 1.40
C LYS A 58 1.79 -5.10 2.03
N PHE A 59 2.98 -5.44 1.55
CA PHE A 59 4.22 -4.91 2.09
C PHE A 59 4.38 -3.40 1.87
N VAL A 60 4.02 -2.91 0.68
CA VAL A 60 4.01 -1.48 0.37
C VAL A 60 2.99 -0.76 1.26
N TRP A 61 1.80 -1.32 1.40
CA TRP A 61 0.74 -0.76 2.24
C TRP A 61 1.12 -0.67 3.71
N ASP A 62 1.72 -1.71 4.27
CA ASP A 62 2.23 -1.68 5.64
C ASP A 62 3.28 -0.56 5.79
N GLY A 63 4.11 -0.32 4.77
CA GLY A 63 5.03 0.83 4.73
C GLY A 63 4.35 2.19 4.74
N ILE A 64 3.28 2.33 3.95
CA ILE A 64 2.48 3.56 3.91
C ILE A 64 1.84 3.83 5.26
N LEU A 65 1.24 2.81 5.88
CA LEU A 65 0.62 2.92 7.19
C LEU A 65 1.64 3.24 8.27
N ASP A 66 2.78 2.55 8.31
CA ASP A 66 3.81 2.82 9.30
C ASP A 66 4.34 4.26 9.16
N GLY A 67 4.66 4.71 7.94
CA GLY A 67 5.17 6.07 7.72
C GLY A 67 4.13 7.15 8.06
N TYR A 68 2.85 6.90 7.83
CA TYR A 68 1.78 7.83 8.23
C TYR A 68 1.57 7.85 9.75
N ILE A 69 1.39 6.67 10.37
CA ILE A 69 1.06 6.52 11.79
C ILE A 69 2.17 7.06 12.69
N TYR A 70 3.43 6.86 12.30
CA TYR A 70 4.61 7.27 13.05
C TYR A 70 5.24 8.58 12.55
N SER A 71 4.61 9.28 11.60
CA SER A 71 5.07 10.60 11.18
C SER A 71 5.02 11.59 12.34
N THR A 72 6.10 12.33 12.54
CA THR A 72 6.19 13.42 13.52
C THR A 72 5.63 14.74 13.00
N SER A 73 5.18 14.77 11.74
CA SER A 73 4.63 15.98 11.14
C SER A 73 3.28 16.35 11.78
N LYS A 74 3.02 17.64 11.94
CA LYS A 74 1.75 18.14 12.49
C LYS A 74 0.61 18.17 11.45
N SER A 75 0.95 18.14 10.16
CA SER A 75 -0.02 18.18 9.07
C SER A 75 -0.32 16.78 8.54
N THR A 76 -1.60 16.45 8.35
CA THR A 76 -2.04 15.20 7.72
C THR A 76 -1.42 15.00 6.34
N ASN A 77 -1.31 16.06 5.54
CA ASN A 77 -0.73 15.98 4.19
C ASN A 77 0.75 15.60 4.23
N GLU A 78 1.52 16.18 5.16
CA GLU A 78 2.93 15.86 5.29
C GLU A 78 3.13 14.45 5.86
N SER A 79 2.31 14.02 6.83
CA SER A 79 2.32 12.63 7.30
C SER A 79 1.96 11.64 6.20
N LEU A 80 1.06 12.00 5.28
CA LEU A 80 0.74 11.15 4.12
C LEU A 80 1.92 11.08 3.14
N LYS A 81 2.63 12.19 2.91
CA LYS A 81 3.86 12.19 2.10
C LYS A 81 4.93 11.30 2.72
N ASP A 82 5.09 11.34 4.04
CA ASP A 82 6.00 10.45 4.77
C ASP A 82 5.61 8.98 4.57
N GLY A 83 4.32 8.66 4.72
CA GLY A 83 3.77 7.33 4.42
C GLY A 83 4.08 6.86 3.00
N ILE A 84 3.76 7.66 1.99
CA ILE A 84 4.05 7.32 0.58
C ILE A 84 5.55 7.10 0.37
N THR A 85 6.38 7.97 0.96
CA THR A 85 7.84 7.87 0.89
C THR A 85 8.32 6.54 1.47
N GLU A 86 7.79 6.10 2.61
CA GLU A 86 8.15 4.82 3.19
C GLU A 86 7.62 3.61 2.42
N GLY A 87 6.40 3.69 1.86
CA GLY A 87 5.91 2.69 0.93
C GLY A 87 6.85 2.49 -0.27
N VAL A 88 7.35 3.59 -0.85
CA VAL A 88 8.33 3.56 -1.95
C VAL A 88 9.68 2.98 -1.50
N LYS A 89 10.17 3.33 -0.30
CA LYS A 89 11.42 2.74 0.23
C LYS A 89 11.29 1.23 0.45
N LYS A 90 10.17 0.77 1.02
CA LYS A 90 9.87 -0.66 1.17
C LYS A 90 9.83 -1.38 -0.18
N LEU A 91 9.17 -0.81 -1.19
CA LEU A 91 9.17 -1.36 -2.55
C LEU A 91 10.60 -1.47 -3.12
N LYS A 92 11.39 -0.40 -3.02
CA LYS A 92 12.79 -0.40 -3.48
C LYS A 92 13.63 -1.43 -2.73
N SER A 93 13.40 -1.63 -1.43
CA SER A 93 14.09 -2.64 -0.64
C SER A 93 13.72 -4.05 -1.09
N LEU A 94 12.45 -4.33 -1.40
CA LEU A 94 12.05 -5.62 -1.97
C LEU A 94 12.79 -5.88 -3.29
N MET A 95 12.79 -4.91 -4.21
CA MET A 95 13.48 -5.02 -5.50
C MET A 95 14.99 -5.24 -5.36
N LYS A 96 15.62 -4.65 -4.33
CA LYS A 96 17.06 -4.83 -4.06
C LYS A 96 17.36 -6.18 -3.40
N ASN A 97 16.48 -6.66 -2.52
CA ASN A 97 16.66 -7.90 -1.77
C ASN A 97 16.25 -9.15 -2.57
N ASP A 98 15.56 -8.99 -3.70
CA ASP A 98 15.29 -10.06 -4.69
C ASP A 98 16.57 -10.56 -5.40
N LYS A 99 17.75 -10.11 -4.95
CA LYS A 99 19.08 -10.55 -5.44
C LYS A 99 19.57 -11.86 -4.83
N SER A 100 18.72 -12.69 -4.21
CA SER A 100 19.08 -14.10 -3.93
C SER A 100 18.99 -14.98 -5.19
N LEU A 101 19.34 -14.42 -6.34
CA LEU A 101 19.42 -15.05 -7.67
C LEU A 101 20.82 -14.81 -8.26
N GLU A 102 21.86 -15.06 -7.46
CA GLU A 102 23.20 -15.44 -7.93
C GLU A 102 23.66 -16.67 -7.13
#